data_AF-A0A2U9IKF1-F1
#
_entry.id   AF-A0A2U9IKF1-F1
#
_cell.length_a   1.000
_cell.length_b   1.000
_cell.length_c   1.000
_cell.angle_alpha   90.00
_cell.angle_beta   90.00
_cell.angle_gamma   90.00
#
_symmetry.space_group_name_H-M   'P 1'
#
loop_
_entity.id
_entity.type
_entity.pdbx_description
1 polymer ?
#
loop_
_entity_poly.entity_id
_entity_poly.type
_entity_poly.pdbx_seq_one_letter_code
_entity_poly.pdbx_strand_id
1 'polypeptide(L)'
;MVTLKVYSDPNEAIVSCLLINDDGSEKNIVTISLEDNGIHVHKLVGEDSYYILSPIAQIDVLIKEVIEEIAEELNIKSIVFKFGEYDENTNDLVLSDEWYNIEKLALAASKHTALSSDIESKIVIGIVKFTNYLFAATVIRKEDTFPLVQVIYDKSYNPSIIKIFNELGQLVEERRENIDNFNEYVKSLVSSSEDVTIIYRESLEEIPSPREVTSDNGDKHFIGVIFKYIAGFIPSLSENMANNSSNKKIILKNKKKFIKFLRAILYVDKLSKEGGVEVILPSYAVSLPLVYSEIEKLKSRTEKILLNKLNIKEENINYFGASEELLKELSNAKNSINNEFYLDVRILPIAFLIVANTKQQFDDYAKRIINGPTSDGYEILDELIKDNLSTFFIGYLMSLEEALIIYSDIFNELSKDGK
;
A
#
# COMPACT_ATOMS: atom_id res chain seq x y z
N MET A 1 18.61 -33.39 -13.14
CA MET A 1 18.56 -32.05 -12.57
C MET A 1 17.19 -31.48 -12.89
N VAL A 2 16.41 -31.11 -11.87
CA VAL A 2 15.06 -30.60 -12.06
C VAL A 2 15.13 -29.11 -12.36
N THR A 3 14.61 -28.71 -13.51
CA THR A 3 14.59 -27.32 -14.01
C THR A 3 13.14 -26.87 -14.15
N LEU A 4 12.82 -25.65 -13.69
CA LEU A 4 11.55 -25.02 -13.99
C LEU A 4 11.66 -24.20 -15.26
N LYS A 5 10.81 -24.49 -16.23
CA LYS A 5 10.67 -23.70 -17.46
C LYS A 5 9.40 -22.89 -17.35
N VAL A 6 9.54 -21.57 -17.32
CA VAL A 6 8.43 -20.63 -17.22
C VAL A 6 8.16 -20.09 -18.62
N TYR A 7 6.94 -20.28 -19.10
CA TYR A 7 6.47 -19.83 -20.40
C TYR A 7 5.41 -18.74 -20.22
N SER A 8 5.69 -17.53 -20.68
CA SER A 8 4.67 -16.49 -20.82
C SER A 8 4.08 -16.53 -22.22
N ASP A 9 2.75 -16.55 -22.29
CA ASP A 9 2.05 -16.33 -23.55
C ASP A 9 2.29 -14.89 -24.04
N PRO A 10 2.50 -14.66 -25.35
CA PRO A 10 2.75 -13.32 -25.87
C PRO A 10 1.47 -12.51 -26.12
N ASN A 11 0.31 -13.15 -26.22
CA ASN A 11 -0.96 -12.53 -26.58
C ASN A 11 -1.97 -12.51 -25.43
N GLU A 12 -1.81 -13.41 -24.46
CA GLU A 12 -2.73 -13.56 -23.32
C GLU A 12 -2.00 -13.37 -21.99
N ALA A 13 -2.73 -12.89 -20.98
CA ALA A 13 -2.21 -12.75 -19.62
C ALA A 13 -2.14 -14.10 -18.90
N ILE A 14 -1.32 -15.02 -19.43
CA ILE A 14 -1.13 -16.38 -18.95
C ILE A 14 0.36 -16.71 -18.86
N VAL A 15 0.76 -17.29 -17.74
CA VAL A 15 2.08 -17.87 -17.51
C VAL A 15 1.92 -19.34 -17.13
N SER A 16 2.66 -20.22 -17.78
CA SER A 16 2.70 -21.64 -17.47
C SER A 16 4.08 -22.05 -16.99
N CYS A 17 4.13 -22.79 -15.89
CA CYS A 17 5.35 -23.32 -15.30
C CYS A 17 5.42 -24.82 -15.59
N LEU A 18 6.42 -25.25 -16.35
CA LEU A 18 6.67 -26.64 -16.69
C LEU A 18 7.89 -27.17 -15.95
N LEU A 19 7.73 -28.32 -15.32
CA LEU A 19 8.83 -29.06 -14.70
C LEU A 19 9.50 -29.94 -15.76
N ILE A 20 10.82 -29.80 -15.90
CA ILE A 20 11.64 -30.69 -16.72
C ILE A 20 12.27 -31.74 -15.80
N ASN A 21 11.90 -32.99 -15.99
CA ASN A 21 12.47 -34.11 -15.26
C ASN A 21 13.82 -34.55 -15.82
N ASP A 22 14.53 -35.40 -15.08
CA ASP A 22 15.85 -35.92 -15.45
C ASP A 22 15.88 -36.71 -16.76
N ASP A 23 14.73 -37.23 -17.20
CA ASP A 23 14.53 -37.94 -18.48
C ASP A 23 14.19 -37.01 -19.66
N GLY A 24 14.09 -35.71 -19.42
CA GLY A 24 13.73 -34.70 -20.42
C GLY A 24 12.23 -34.56 -20.67
N SER A 25 11.38 -35.27 -19.92
CA SER A 25 9.93 -35.08 -19.98
C SER A 25 9.52 -33.72 -19.39
N GLU A 26 8.65 -33.00 -20.10
CA GLU A 26 8.05 -31.76 -19.63
C GLU A 26 6.66 -32.06 -19.04
N LYS A 27 6.41 -31.57 -17.82
CA LYS A 27 5.09 -31.66 -17.17
C LYS A 27 4.65 -30.26 -16.78
N ASN A 28 3.47 -29.82 -17.24
CA ASN A 28 2.88 -28.57 -16.74
C ASN A 28 2.51 -28.76 -15.26
N ILE A 29 2.99 -27.85 -14.40
CA ILE A 29 2.81 -27.94 -12.96
C ILE A 29 2.02 -26.79 -12.37
N VAL A 30 2.08 -25.60 -12.98
CA VAL A 30 1.31 -24.44 -12.53
C VAL A 30 0.91 -23.61 -13.73
N THR A 31 -0.32 -23.13 -13.72
CA THR A 31 -0.78 -22.09 -14.64
C THR A 31 -1.23 -20.88 -13.83
N ILE A 32 -0.70 -19.71 -14.17
CA ILE A 32 -1.03 -18.43 -13.58
C ILE A 32 -1.73 -17.57 -14.64
N SER A 33 -2.93 -17.08 -14.37
CA SER A 33 -3.72 -16.30 -15.33
C SER A 33 -4.32 -15.06 -14.68
N LEU A 34 -4.44 -13.96 -15.43
CA LEU A 34 -5.26 -12.82 -15.03
C LEU A 34 -6.70 -13.04 -15.49
N GLU A 35 -7.61 -13.19 -14.54
CA GLU A 35 -9.04 -13.27 -14.80
C GLU A 35 -9.78 -12.03 -14.28
N ASP A 36 -11.11 -12.03 -14.42
CA ASP A 36 -11.96 -10.88 -14.12
C ASP A 36 -12.02 -10.50 -12.63
N ASN A 37 -11.67 -11.41 -11.73
CA ASN A 37 -11.73 -11.26 -10.28
C ASN A 37 -10.38 -11.48 -9.57
N GLY A 38 -9.28 -11.53 -10.32
CA GLY A 38 -7.93 -11.55 -9.75
C GLY A 38 -6.93 -12.37 -10.55
N ILE A 39 -5.80 -12.66 -9.93
CA ILE A 39 -4.76 -13.54 -10.47
C ILE A 39 -5.04 -14.95 -9.97
N HIS A 40 -5.32 -15.85 -10.89
CA HIS A 40 -5.62 -17.24 -10.60
C HIS A 40 -4.33 -18.04 -10.67
N VAL A 41 -4.07 -18.83 -9.63
CA VAL A 41 -2.93 -19.74 -9.58
C VAL A 41 -3.46 -21.16 -9.46
N HIS A 42 -3.30 -21.93 -10.53
CA HIS A 42 -3.71 -23.33 -10.61
C HIS A 42 -2.49 -24.22 -10.47
N LYS A 43 -2.28 -24.86 -9.31
CA LYS A 43 -1.26 -25.91 -9.18
C LYS A 43 -1.83 -27.23 -9.68
N LEU A 44 -1.19 -27.81 -10.69
CA LEU A 44 -1.56 -29.06 -11.38
C LEU A 44 -0.81 -30.29 -10.83
N VAL A 45 0.00 -30.10 -9.79
CA VAL A 45 0.75 -31.16 -9.11
C VAL A 45 0.49 -31.09 -7.61
N GLY A 46 0.03 -32.20 -7.03
CA GLY A 46 -0.33 -32.28 -5.61
C GLY A 46 -1.83 -32.49 -5.42
N GLU A 47 -2.34 -32.16 -4.24
CA GLU A 47 -3.77 -31.87 -4.07
C GLU A 47 -4.11 -30.64 -4.91
N ASP A 48 -5.25 -30.63 -5.62
CA ASP A 48 -5.68 -29.54 -6.49
C ASP A 48 -5.80 -28.22 -5.70
N SER A 49 -4.69 -27.50 -5.56
CA SER A 49 -4.64 -26.24 -4.85
C SER A 49 -4.81 -25.12 -5.86
N TYR A 50 -5.97 -24.50 -5.79
CA TYR A 50 -6.34 -23.33 -6.54
C TYR A 50 -6.55 -22.16 -5.58
N TYR A 51 -5.93 -21.02 -5.88
CA TYR A 51 -6.13 -19.80 -5.11
C TYR A 51 -6.10 -18.58 -6.02
N ILE A 52 -6.73 -17.51 -5.54
CA ILE A 52 -6.84 -16.23 -6.24
C ILE A 52 -6.10 -15.19 -5.41
N LEU A 53 -5.21 -14.45 -6.05
CA LEU A 53 -4.53 -13.29 -5.47
C LEU A 53 -5.15 -11.99 -6.00
N SER A 54 -5.15 -10.95 -5.15
CA SER A 54 -5.48 -9.61 -5.60
C SER A 54 -4.38 -9.09 -6.53
N PRO A 55 -4.70 -8.58 -7.73
CA PRO A 55 -3.72 -7.91 -8.57
C PRO A 55 -3.15 -6.65 -7.90
N ILE A 56 -1.93 -6.31 -8.28
CA ILE A 56 -1.23 -5.07 -7.91
C ILE A 56 -0.69 -4.38 -9.16
N ALA A 57 -0.32 -3.11 -9.06
CA ALA A 57 0.24 -2.35 -10.19
C ALA A 57 1.56 -2.94 -10.71
N GLN A 58 2.44 -3.45 -9.84
CA GLN A 58 3.69 -4.14 -10.19
C GLN A 58 3.44 -5.63 -10.43
N ILE A 59 2.59 -5.93 -11.41
CA ILE A 59 2.11 -7.27 -11.69
C ILE A 59 3.24 -8.27 -11.95
N ASP A 60 4.32 -7.84 -12.59
CA ASP A 60 5.52 -8.62 -12.87
C ASP A 60 6.22 -9.12 -11.60
N VAL A 61 6.28 -8.27 -10.58
CA VAL A 61 6.85 -8.62 -9.27
C VAL A 61 5.99 -9.70 -8.61
N LEU A 62 4.66 -9.52 -8.59
CA LEU A 62 3.76 -10.49 -7.97
C LEU A 62 3.81 -11.86 -8.66
N ILE A 63 3.83 -11.88 -10.00
CA ILE A 63 3.94 -13.13 -10.76
C ILE A 63 5.29 -13.82 -10.51
N LYS A 64 6.36 -13.04 -10.42
CA LYS A 64 7.70 -13.57 -10.11
C LYS A 64 7.77 -14.15 -8.70
N GLU A 65 7.18 -13.49 -7.70
CA GLU A 65 7.10 -14.00 -6.33
C GLU A 65 6.36 -15.34 -6.26
N VAL A 66 5.23 -15.47 -6.96
CA VAL A 66 4.49 -16.74 -7.06
C VAL A 66 5.36 -17.85 -7.67
N ILE A 67 6.07 -17.56 -8.76
CA ILE A 67 6.97 -18.52 -9.42
C ILE A 67 8.11 -18.94 -8.48
N GLU A 68 8.71 -17.99 -7.77
CA GLU A 68 9.80 -18.23 -6.82
C GLU A 68 9.33 -19.10 -5.65
N GLU A 69 8.15 -18.84 -5.09
CA GLU A 69 7.54 -19.67 -4.04
C GLU A 69 7.36 -21.13 -4.49
N ILE A 70 6.85 -21.33 -5.71
CA ILE A 70 6.68 -22.68 -6.30
C ILE A 70 8.04 -23.36 -6.50
N ALA A 71 9.05 -22.61 -6.97
CA ALA A 71 10.38 -23.15 -7.19
C ALA A 71 11.05 -23.58 -5.87
N GLU A 72 10.86 -22.81 -4.80
CA GLU A 72 11.32 -23.15 -3.45
C GLU A 72 10.62 -24.39 -2.90
N GLU A 73 9.28 -24.47 -3.00
CA GLU A 73 8.48 -25.60 -2.56
C GLU A 73 8.95 -26.92 -3.20
N LEU A 74 9.28 -26.87 -4.50
CA LEU A 74 9.72 -28.02 -5.28
C LEU A 74 11.24 -28.25 -5.27
N ASN A 75 12.01 -27.48 -4.49
CA ASN A 75 13.48 -27.53 -4.43
C ASN A 75 14.17 -27.45 -5.80
N ILE A 76 13.70 -26.55 -6.67
CA ILE A 76 14.22 -26.39 -8.02
C ILE A 76 15.55 -25.64 -8.01
N LYS A 77 16.51 -26.13 -8.82
CA LYS A 77 17.87 -25.58 -8.86
C LYS A 77 18.08 -24.47 -9.88
N SER A 78 17.23 -24.41 -10.91
CA SER A 78 17.31 -23.38 -11.94
C SER A 78 15.94 -23.12 -12.56
N ILE A 79 15.66 -21.84 -12.81
CA ILE A 79 14.49 -21.36 -13.52
C ILE A 79 14.95 -20.83 -14.88
N VAL A 80 14.24 -21.20 -15.95
CA VAL A 80 14.49 -20.73 -17.32
C VAL A 80 13.22 -20.06 -17.81
N PHE A 81 13.33 -18.81 -18.27
CA PHE A 81 12.21 -18.03 -18.79
C PHE A 81 12.15 -18.09 -20.32
N LYS A 82 10.93 -18.19 -20.85
CA LYS A 82 10.60 -18.15 -22.27
C LYS A 82 9.39 -17.25 -22.52
N PHE A 83 9.43 -16.51 -23.63
CA PHE A 83 8.35 -15.63 -24.07
C PHE A 83 7.98 -15.95 -25.53
N GLY A 84 6.76 -16.44 -25.75
CA GLY A 84 6.29 -16.86 -27.08
C GLY A 84 6.99 -18.10 -27.65
N GLU A 85 6.67 -18.43 -28.91
CA GLU A 85 7.19 -19.63 -29.59
C GLU A 85 8.66 -19.51 -30.05
N TYR A 86 9.27 -18.33 -29.93
CA TYR A 86 10.67 -18.12 -30.32
C TYR A 86 11.63 -18.67 -29.26
N ASP A 87 12.58 -19.48 -29.70
CA ASP A 87 13.50 -20.26 -28.87
C ASP A 87 14.64 -19.44 -28.23
N GLU A 88 14.40 -18.15 -27.97
CA GLU A 88 15.32 -17.29 -27.24
C GLU A 88 15.00 -17.39 -25.74
N ASN A 89 15.81 -18.17 -25.02
CA ASN A 89 15.79 -18.14 -23.56
C ASN A 89 16.03 -16.70 -23.09
N THR A 90 15.12 -16.16 -22.30
CA THR A 90 15.29 -14.83 -21.71
C THR A 90 16.00 -14.97 -20.35
N ASN A 91 16.81 -13.97 -20.01
CA ASN A 91 17.49 -13.94 -18.70
C ASN A 91 16.53 -13.56 -17.56
N ASP A 92 15.35 -13.01 -17.88
CA ASP A 92 14.35 -12.56 -16.92
C ASP A 92 12.94 -12.87 -17.42
N LEU A 93 11.96 -12.74 -16.53
CA LEU A 93 10.54 -12.89 -16.84
C LEU A 93 10.09 -11.74 -17.75
N VAL A 94 9.55 -12.07 -18.92
CA VAL A 94 8.90 -11.13 -19.83
C VAL A 94 7.43 -11.51 -19.92
N LEU A 95 6.53 -10.55 -19.73
CA LEU A 95 5.08 -10.74 -19.75
C LEU A 95 4.45 -10.04 -20.95
N SER A 96 3.30 -10.52 -21.42
CA SER A 96 2.52 -9.87 -22.47
C SER A 96 1.95 -8.52 -22.02
N ASP A 97 1.65 -7.63 -22.98
CA ASP A 97 0.99 -6.34 -22.73
C ASP A 97 -0.35 -6.48 -21.96
N GLU A 98 -1.07 -7.59 -22.13
CA GLU A 98 -2.31 -7.88 -21.41
C GLU A 98 -2.15 -7.89 -19.88
N TRP A 99 -0.96 -8.27 -19.37
CA TRP A 99 -0.66 -8.22 -17.94
C TRP A 99 -0.58 -6.78 -17.44
N TYR A 100 -0.25 -5.82 -18.29
CA TYR A 100 -0.03 -4.41 -17.93
C TYR A 100 -1.23 -3.52 -18.19
N ASN A 101 -2.41 -4.10 -18.50
CA ASN A 101 -3.64 -3.33 -18.62
C ASN A 101 -4.13 -2.87 -17.25
N ILE A 102 -3.75 -1.65 -16.87
CA ILE A 102 -3.97 -1.09 -15.54
C ILE A 102 -5.45 -0.97 -15.15
N GLU A 103 -6.35 -0.68 -16.12
CA GLU A 103 -7.79 -0.62 -15.86
C GLU A 103 -8.34 -2.02 -15.55
N LYS A 104 -7.94 -3.02 -16.33
CA LYS A 104 -8.34 -4.41 -16.13
C LYS A 104 -7.84 -4.95 -14.78
N LEU A 105 -6.59 -4.67 -14.43
CA LEU A 105 -6.02 -5.04 -13.12
C LEU A 105 -6.78 -4.37 -11.97
N ALA A 106 -7.07 -3.06 -12.09
CA ALA A 106 -7.80 -2.31 -11.06
C ALA A 106 -9.23 -2.83 -10.86
N LEU A 107 -9.93 -3.12 -11.96
CA LEU A 107 -11.25 -3.75 -11.92
C LEU A 107 -11.20 -5.13 -11.26
N ALA A 108 -10.25 -5.97 -11.66
CA ALA A 108 -10.07 -7.31 -11.07
C ALA A 108 -9.74 -7.23 -9.57
N ALA A 109 -8.90 -6.29 -9.14
CA ALA A 109 -8.61 -6.04 -7.72
C ALA A 109 -9.83 -5.57 -6.93
N SER A 110 -10.63 -4.67 -7.50
CA SER A 110 -11.87 -4.20 -6.86
C SER A 110 -12.90 -5.33 -6.71
N LYS A 111 -13.03 -6.20 -7.72
CA LYS A 111 -13.90 -7.38 -7.68
C LYS A 111 -13.39 -8.43 -6.69
N HIS A 112 -12.08 -8.68 -6.67
CA HIS A 112 -11.43 -9.54 -5.68
C HIS A 112 -11.74 -9.07 -4.25
N THR A 113 -11.62 -7.76 -4.01
CA THR A 113 -11.90 -7.14 -2.71
C THR A 113 -13.36 -7.33 -2.29
N ALA A 114 -14.29 -7.19 -3.23
CA ALA A 114 -15.70 -7.43 -2.95
C ALA A 114 -15.99 -8.91 -2.62
N LEU A 115 -15.43 -9.86 -3.40
CA LEU A 115 -15.69 -11.29 -3.26
C LEU A 115 -15.01 -11.94 -2.06
N SER A 116 -13.78 -11.53 -1.73
CA SER A 116 -12.99 -12.10 -0.64
C SER A 116 -13.48 -11.70 0.75
N SER A 117 -14.57 -10.93 0.82
CA SER A 117 -15.07 -10.37 2.07
C SER A 117 -16.07 -11.26 2.79
N ASP A 118 -15.79 -11.54 4.05
CA ASP A 118 -16.68 -12.31 4.92
C ASP A 118 -17.69 -11.41 5.65
N ILE A 119 -18.48 -10.65 4.88
CA ILE A 119 -19.48 -9.70 5.41
C ILE A 119 -20.91 -10.15 5.11
N GLU A 120 -21.75 -10.32 6.12
CA GLU A 120 -23.19 -10.55 5.93
C GLU A 120 -23.91 -9.27 5.48
N SER A 121 -23.84 -8.95 4.18
CA SER A 121 -24.55 -7.84 3.57
C SER A 121 -25.07 -8.23 2.19
N LYS A 122 -26.25 -7.72 1.79
CA LYS A 122 -26.85 -8.02 0.49
C LYS A 122 -26.04 -7.49 -0.69
N ILE A 123 -25.49 -6.28 -0.55
CA ILE A 123 -24.67 -5.64 -1.57
C ILE A 123 -23.32 -5.29 -0.97
N VAL A 124 -22.25 -5.68 -1.67
CA VAL A 124 -20.88 -5.35 -1.29
C VAL A 124 -20.26 -4.49 -2.39
N ILE A 125 -19.68 -3.38 -1.99
CA ILE A 125 -18.92 -2.49 -2.89
C ILE A 125 -17.44 -2.65 -2.54
N GLY A 126 -16.69 -3.36 -3.38
CA GLY A 126 -15.24 -3.41 -3.28
C GLY A 126 -14.63 -2.21 -3.99
N ILE A 127 -14.01 -1.30 -3.24
CA ILE A 127 -13.33 -0.12 -3.77
C ILE A 127 -11.82 -0.33 -3.60
N VAL A 128 -11.08 -0.12 -4.68
CA VAL A 128 -9.63 -0.17 -4.68
C VAL A 128 -9.05 1.12 -5.25
N LYS A 129 -8.17 1.76 -4.48
CA LYS A 129 -7.23 2.74 -5.02
C LYS A 129 -6.04 1.95 -5.55
N PHE A 130 -6.02 1.78 -6.86
CA PHE A 130 -5.08 0.90 -7.53
C PHE A 130 -3.73 1.59 -7.76
N THR A 131 -3.76 2.89 -8.04
CA THR A 131 -2.60 3.79 -8.02
C THR A 131 -3.01 5.13 -7.41
N ASN A 132 -2.07 6.07 -7.29
CA ASN A 132 -2.35 7.41 -6.78
C ASN A 132 -3.40 8.20 -7.60
N TYR A 133 -3.61 7.83 -8.86
CA TYR A 133 -4.54 8.50 -9.77
C TYR A 133 -5.70 7.60 -10.21
N LEU A 134 -5.63 6.29 -10.02
CA LEU A 134 -6.63 5.35 -10.52
C LEU A 134 -7.37 4.66 -9.37
N PHE A 135 -8.67 4.87 -9.32
CA PHE A 135 -9.59 4.18 -8.43
C PHE A 135 -10.48 3.25 -9.24
N ALA A 136 -10.80 2.10 -8.66
CA ALA A 136 -11.74 1.14 -9.20
C ALA A 136 -12.76 0.76 -8.14
N ALA A 137 -13.99 0.49 -8.56
CA ALA A 137 -15.01 -0.08 -7.69
C ALA A 137 -15.77 -1.17 -8.42
N THR A 138 -16.09 -2.25 -7.71
CA THR A 138 -17.01 -3.28 -8.17
C THR A 138 -18.10 -3.45 -7.15
N VAL A 139 -19.34 -3.28 -7.58
CA VAL A 139 -20.54 -3.55 -6.78
C VAL A 139 -20.99 -4.96 -7.10
N ILE A 140 -21.01 -5.84 -6.10
CA ILE A 140 -21.55 -7.19 -6.24
C ILE A 140 -22.78 -7.36 -5.37
N ARG A 141 -23.66 -8.22 -5.86
CA ARG A 141 -24.72 -8.80 -5.06
C ARG A 141 -24.19 -10.08 -4.41
N LYS A 142 -24.29 -10.18 -3.07
CA LYS A 142 -23.63 -11.28 -2.35
C LYS A 142 -24.32 -12.64 -2.55
N GLU A 143 -25.63 -12.66 -2.87
CA GLU A 143 -26.40 -13.89 -3.08
C GLU A 143 -25.93 -14.72 -4.29
N ASP A 144 -25.47 -14.08 -5.36
CA ASP A 144 -25.04 -14.73 -6.60
C ASP A 144 -23.63 -14.33 -7.04
N THR A 145 -22.94 -13.49 -6.26
CA THR A 145 -21.61 -12.95 -6.54
C THR A 145 -21.48 -12.20 -7.87
N PHE A 146 -22.61 -11.81 -8.46
CA PHE A 146 -22.65 -11.20 -9.78
C PHE A 146 -22.35 -9.69 -9.68
N PRO A 147 -21.47 -9.14 -10.55
CA PRO A 147 -21.21 -7.72 -10.58
C PRO A 147 -22.43 -6.97 -11.13
N LEU A 148 -22.92 -6.00 -10.38
CA LEU A 148 -24.02 -5.11 -10.79
C LEU A 148 -23.51 -3.93 -11.62
N VAL A 149 -22.38 -3.37 -11.18
CA VAL A 149 -21.72 -2.25 -11.85
C VAL A 149 -20.26 -2.23 -11.47
N GLN A 150 -19.41 -1.83 -12.42
CA GLN A 150 -18.03 -1.53 -12.14
C GLN A 150 -17.72 -0.10 -12.57
N VAL A 151 -16.84 0.57 -11.82
CA VAL A 151 -16.51 1.97 -12.03
C VAL A 151 -15.00 2.13 -12.01
N ILE A 152 -14.45 2.80 -13.01
CA ILE A 152 -13.10 3.34 -13.01
C ILE A 152 -13.19 4.85 -12.84
N TYR A 153 -12.35 5.40 -11.96
CA TYR A 153 -12.14 6.82 -11.80
C TYR A 153 -10.66 7.14 -11.94
N ASP A 154 -10.31 7.78 -13.05
CA ASP A 154 -8.95 8.17 -13.42
C ASP A 154 -8.75 9.68 -13.28
N LYS A 155 -7.99 10.05 -12.24
CA LYS A 155 -7.59 11.43 -11.91
C LYS A 155 -6.38 11.93 -12.70
N SER A 156 -5.84 11.16 -13.65
CA SER A 156 -4.71 11.59 -14.50
C SER A 156 -5.07 12.74 -15.44
N TYR A 157 -6.37 12.95 -15.65
CA TYR A 157 -6.92 13.97 -16.53
C TYR A 157 -7.63 15.07 -15.73
N ASN A 158 -7.75 16.26 -16.31
CA ASN A 158 -8.56 17.34 -15.75
C ASN A 158 -9.50 17.92 -16.83
N PRO A 159 -10.83 17.71 -16.75
CA PRO A 159 -11.52 16.98 -15.69
C PRO A 159 -11.19 15.48 -15.72
N SER A 160 -11.27 14.85 -14.55
CA SER A 160 -11.01 13.42 -14.34
C SER A 160 -11.96 12.58 -15.20
N ILE A 161 -11.52 11.38 -15.62
CA ILE A 161 -12.32 10.48 -16.44
C ILE A 161 -12.99 9.45 -15.54
N ILE A 162 -14.29 9.24 -15.74
CA ILE A 162 -15.06 8.18 -15.09
C ILE A 162 -15.56 7.25 -16.19
N LYS A 163 -15.33 5.95 -16.02
CA LYS A 163 -15.88 4.90 -16.88
C LYS A 163 -16.76 4.01 -16.05
N ILE A 164 -17.99 3.77 -16.50
CA ILE A 164 -18.95 2.89 -15.85
C ILE A 164 -19.20 1.71 -16.77
N PHE A 165 -19.08 0.52 -16.20
CA PHE A 165 -19.28 -0.75 -16.87
C PHE A 165 -20.52 -1.44 -16.30
N ASN A 166 -21.31 -2.04 -17.17
CA ASN A 166 -22.48 -2.82 -16.76
C ASN A 166 -22.09 -4.20 -16.23
N GLU A 167 -23.11 -4.99 -15.89
CA GLU A 167 -22.99 -6.36 -15.40
C GLU A 167 -22.22 -7.31 -16.33
N LEU A 168 -22.18 -7.01 -17.63
CA LEU A 168 -21.47 -7.79 -18.64
C LEU A 168 -20.02 -7.31 -18.86
N GLY A 169 -19.54 -6.34 -18.06
CA GLY A 169 -18.23 -5.72 -18.23
C GLY A 169 -18.14 -4.78 -19.44
N GLN A 170 -19.26 -4.40 -20.04
CA GLN A 170 -19.29 -3.50 -21.19
C GLN A 170 -19.32 -2.05 -20.71
N LEU A 171 -18.47 -1.20 -21.30
CA LEU A 171 -18.50 0.25 -21.06
C LEU A 171 -19.86 0.81 -21.50
N VAL A 172 -20.67 1.23 -20.54
CA VAL A 172 -21.97 1.86 -20.82
C VAL A 172 -21.88 3.36 -20.83
N GLU A 173 -20.91 3.91 -20.11
CA GLU A 173 -20.80 5.35 -19.94
C GLU A 173 -19.37 5.79 -19.66
N GLU A 174 -18.96 6.85 -20.34
CA GLU A 174 -17.71 7.55 -20.11
C GLU A 174 -18.01 9.05 -19.95
N ARG A 175 -17.60 9.62 -18.81
CA ARG A 175 -17.84 11.02 -18.48
C ARG A 175 -16.55 11.68 -18.01
N ARG A 176 -16.51 13.01 -18.14
CA ARG A 176 -15.46 13.85 -17.55
C ARG A 176 -16.04 14.68 -16.43
N GLU A 177 -15.71 14.33 -15.20
CA GLU A 177 -16.24 14.94 -13.99
C GLU A 177 -15.24 14.72 -12.85
N ASN A 178 -15.06 15.73 -11.99
CA ASN A 178 -14.26 15.59 -10.79
C ASN A 178 -15.18 15.17 -9.65
N ILE A 179 -14.92 14.01 -9.06
CA ILE A 179 -15.65 13.48 -7.92
C ILE A 179 -14.90 13.86 -6.64
N ASP A 180 -15.60 14.56 -5.74
CA ASP A 180 -15.06 14.92 -4.42
C ASP A 180 -14.93 13.71 -3.49
N ASN A 181 -15.90 12.79 -3.52
CA ASN A 181 -15.89 11.56 -2.71
C ASN A 181 -16.29 10.34 -3.56
N PHE A 182 -15.31 9.52 -3.92
CA PHE A 182 -15.52 8.36 -4.78
C PHE A 182 -16.42 7.30 -4.14
N ASN A 183 -16.35 7.13 -2.81
CA ASN A 183 -17.17 6.16 -2.09
C ASN A 183 -18.66 6.52 -2.13
N GLU A 184 -18.98 7.80 -1.89
CA GLU A 184 -20.36 8.30 -1.97
C GLU A 184 -20.87 8.31 -3.41
N TYR A 185 -20.00 8.61 -4.38
CA TYR A 185 -20.34 8.50 -5.80
C TYR A 185 -20.76 7.08 -6.16
N VAL A 186 -19.95 6.07 -5.84
CA VAL A 186 -20.26 4.67 -6.17
C VAL A 186 -21.50 4.19 -5.41
N LYS A 187 -21.67 4.56 -4.13
CA LYS A 187 -22.92 4.31 -3.39
C LYS A 187 -24.14 4.88 -4.10
N SER A 188 -24.05 6.11 -4.60
CA SER A 188 -25.18 6.78 -5.27
C SER A 188 -25.63 6.09 -6.56
N LEU A 189 -24.73 5.32 -7.20
CA LEU A 189 -25.06 4.51 -8.37
C LEU A 189 -25.93 3.30 -8.02
N VAL A 190 -25.92 2.86 -6.77
CA VAL A 190 -26.71 1.72 -6.29
C VAL A 190 -27.94 2.25 -5.55
N SER A 191 -29.10 2.20 -6.21
CA SER A 191 -30.34 2.78 -5.67
C SER A 191 -30.77 2.12 -4.35
N SER A 192 -30.79 2.90 -3.27
CA SER A 192 -31.64 2.75 -2.06
C SER A 192 -31.87 1.33 -1.56
N SER A 193 -30.81 0.59 -1.22
CA SER A 193 -30.92 -0.62 -0.42
C SER A 193 -30.31 -0.37 0.97
N GLU A 194 -31.03 -0.75 2.02
CA GLU A 194 -30.67 -0.51 3.42
C GLU A 194 -29.54 -1.41 3.94
N ASP A 195 -28.88 -2.17 3.05
CA ASP A 195 -27.85 -3.14 3.41
C ASP A 195 -26.75 -3.16 2.33
N VAL A 196 -25.98 -2.08 2.30
CA VAL A 196 -24.79 -1.89 1.45
C VAL A 196 -23.58 -1.78 2.34
N THR A 197 -22.58 -2.63 2.14
CA THR A 197 -21.28 -2.51 2.80
C THR A 197 -20.20 -2.09 1.80
N ILE A 198 -19.43 -1.05 2.13
CA ILE A 198 -18.22 -0.69 1.39
C ILE A 198 -17.03 -1.39 2.02
N ILE A 199 -16.19 -1.96 1.16
CA ILE A 199 -14.90 -2.54 1.53
C ILE A 199 -13.86 -1.82 0.70
N TYR A 200 -12.99 -1.09 1.40
CA TYR A 200 -11.93 -0.32 0.77
C TYR A 200 -10.60 -1.04 0.98
N ARG A 201 -9.84 -1.24 -0.10
CA ARG A 201 -8.45 -1.72 -0.05
C ARG A 201 -7.55 -0.82 -0.89
N GLU A 202 -6.39 -0.46 -0.38
CA GLU A 202 -5.33 0.07 -1.23
C GLU A 202 -4.51 -1.11 -1.75
N SER A 203 -4.18 -1.11 -3.05
CA SER A 203 -3.13 -2.01 -3.55
C SER A 203 -1.87 -1.74 -2.73
N LEU A 204 -1.18 -2.80 -2.27
CA LEU A 204 0.06 -2.72 -1.49
C LEU A 204 0.94 -1.57 -2.01
N GLU A 205 1.33 -0.71 -1.08
CA GLU A 205 2.03 0.56 -1.32
C GLU A 205 3.07 0.38 -2.43
N GLU A 206 2.85 1.06 -3.58
CA GLU A 206 3.85 1.16 -4.65
C GLU A 206 5.21 1.37 -4.01
N ILE A 207 6.25 0.64 -4.46
CA ILE A 207 7.61 1.05 -4.15
C ILE A 207 7.72 2.49 -4.68
N PRO A 208 7.90 3.48 -3.80
CA PRO A 208 7.83 4.88 -4.16
C PRO A 208 8.80 5.15 -5.29
N SER A 209 8.32 5.64 -6.43
CA SER A 209 9.25 5.89 -7.54
C SER A 209 10.24 7.00 -7.14
N PRO A 210 11.54 6.73 -7.05
CA PRO A 210 12.50 7.76 -6.70
C PRO A 210 12.56 8.81 -7.79
N ARG A 211 12.91 10.04 -7.42
CA ARG A 211 13.36 11.02 -8.39
C ARG A 211 14.86 10.85 -8.62
N GLU A 212 15.26 10.72 -9.88
CA GLU A 212 16.66 10.82 -10.26
C GLU A 212 17.10 12.28 -10.26
N VAL A 213 18.16 12.59 -9.52
CA VAL A 213 18.73 13.93 -9.39
C VAL A 213 20.22 13.84 -9.64
N THR A 214 20.72 14.70 -10.52
CA THR A 214 22.17 14.87 -10.71
C THR A 214 22.63 16.00 -9.79
N SER A 215 23.57 15.70 -8.89
CA SER A 215 24.21 16.70 -8.04
C SER A 215 25.10 17.64 -8.88
N ASP A 216 25.47 18.78 -8.31
CA ASP A 216 26.37 19.75 -8.97
C ASP A 216 27.75 19.16 -9.31
N ASN A 217 28.15 18.07 -8.65
CA ASN A 217 29.40 17.36 -8.92
C ASN A 217 29.28 16.33 -10.06
N GLY A 218 28.08 16.13 -10.62
CA GLY A 218 27.81 15.16 -11.67
C GLY A 218 27.35 13.78 -11.18
N ASP A 219 27.33 13.55 -9.86
CA ASP A 219 26.86 12.28 -9.29
C ASP A 219 25.34 12.16 -9.38
N LYS A 220 24.85 10.99 -9.79
CA LYS A 220 23.42 10.67 -9.87
C LYS A 220 22.93 10.04 -8.58
N HIS A 221 21.83 10.55 -8.06
CA HIS A 221 21.16 10.03 -6.87
C HIS A 221 19.68 9.77 -7.14
N PHE A 222 19.17 8.70 -6.56
CA PHE A 222 17.75 8.35 -6.50
C PHE A 222 17.22 8.74 -5.14
N ILE A 223 16.25 9.66 -5.11
CA ILE A 223 15.81 10.31 -3.88
C ILE A 223 14.29 10.23 -3.73
N GLY A 224 13.85 9.95 -2.51
CA GLY A 224 12.44 9.88 -2.15
C GLY A 224 12.27 9.90 -0.65
N VAL A 225 11.07 10.24 -0.20
CA VAL A 225 10.74 10.34 1.23
C VAL A 225 9.49 9.53 1.50
N ILE A 226 9.58 8.59 2.42
CA ILE A 226 8.44 7.79 2.86
C ILE A 226 8.01 8.27 4.24
N PHE A 227 6.75 8.65 4.38
CA PHE A 227 6.16 8.91 5.69
C PHE A 227 5.52 7.65 6.25
N LYS A 228 5.91 7.29 7.47
CA LYS A 228 5.18 6.34 8.33
C LYS A 228 4.81 7.05 9.64
N TYR A 229 3.91 6.45 10.38
CA TYR A 229 3.30 7.05 11.56
C TYR A 229 3.36 6.09 12.74
N ILE A 230 3.31 6.64 13.94
CA ILE A 230 3.03 5.89 15.16
C ILE A 230 1.83 6.56 15.81
N ALA A 231 0.74 5.82 15.99
CA ALA A 231 -0.46 6.29 16.65
C ALA A 231 -0.48 5.92 18.13
N GLY A 232 -1.08 6.79 18.93
CA GLY A 232 -1.43 6.52 20.31
C GLY A 232 -2.81 7.03 20.65
N PHE A 233 -3.47 6.30 21.54
CA PHE A 233 -4.89 6.43 21.84
C PHE A 233 -5.05 6.73 23.32
N ILE A 234 -5.47 7.95 23.64
CA ILE A 234 -5.59 8.40 25.03
C ILE A 234 -7.06 8.57 25.36
N PRO A 235 -7.64 7.70 26.20
CA PRO A 235 -9.01 7.86 26.66
C PRO A 235 -9.11 9.07 27.61
N SER A 236 -10.14 9.89 27.44
CA SER A 236 -10.45 11.04 28.30
C SER A 236 -11.91 11.04 28.71
N LEU A 237 -12.15 11.33 30.00
CA LEU A 237 -13.47 11.27 30.66
C LEU A 237 -14.32 12.55 30.50
N SER A 238 -13.85 13.58 29.78
CA SER A 238 -14.67 14.77 29.48
C SER A 238 -14.06 15.65 28.39
N GLU A 239 -14.90 16.45 27.73
CA GLU A 239 -14.51 17.47 26.74
C GLU A 239 -13.53 18.50 27.31
N ASN A 240 -13.70 18.87 28.58
CA ASN A 240 -12.81 19.81 29.28
C ASN A 240 -11.43 19.21 29.54
N MET A 241 -11.33 17.89 29.79
CA MET A 241 -10.05 17.20 29.84
C MET A 241 -9.46 16.95 28.45
N ALA A 242 -10.30 16.73 27.43
CA ALA A 242 -9.89 16.60 26.04
C ALA A 242 -9.33 17.91 25.45
N ASN A 243 -9.90 19.07 25.83
CA ASN A 243 -9.38 20.38 25.43
C ASN A 243 -8.08 20.76 26.16
N ASN A 244 -7.90 20.29 27.40
CA ASN A 244 -6.63 20.43 28.12
C ASN A 244 -5.58 19.43 27.62
N SER A 245 -5.99 18.25 27.14
CA SER A 245 -5.09 17.27 26.54
C SER A 245 -4.74 17.65 25.11
N SER A 246 -5.66 18.15 24.27
CA SER A 246 -5.48 18.43 22.83
C SER A 246 -4.21 19.24 22.50
N ASN A 247 -3.84 20.20 23.36
CA ASN A 247 -2.63 21.01 23.26
C ASN A 247 -1.39 20.43 23.99
N LYS A 248 -1.56 19.38 24.78
CA LYS A 248 -0.50 18.72 25.55
C LYS A 248 0.34 17.84 24.62
N LYS A 249 1.55 18.30 24.33
CA LYS A 249 2.53 17.58 23.52
C LYS A 249 3.07 16.37 24.29
N ILE A 250 3.04 15.18 23.68
CA ILE A 250 3.68 13.99 24.26
C ILE A 250 5.11 13.96 23.78
N ILE A 251 6.03 14.29 24.68
CA ILE A 251 7.44 14.46 24.35
C ILE A 251 8.07 13.11 24.09
N LEU A 252 8.74 12.97 22.93
CA LEU A 252 9.61 11.84 22.66
C LEU A 252 10.91 12.02 23.44
N LYS A 253 11.11 11.15 24.43
CA LYS A 253 12.36 11.07 25.17
C LYS A 253 13.44 10.44 24.29
N ASN A 254 14.69 10.87 24.50
CA ASN A 254 15.87 10.25 23.91
C ASN A 254 15.83 10.05 22.38
N LYS A 255 15.28 11.04 21.65
CA LYS A 255 15.08 11.03 20.18
C LYS A 255 16.24 10.47 19.36
N LYS A 256 17.50 10.77 19.74
CA LYS A 256 18.68 10.24 19.03
C LYS A 256 18.78 8.72 19.10
N LYS A 257 18.48 8.13 20.26
CA LYS A 257 18.44 6.67 20.46
C LYS A 257 17.31 6.05 19.63
N PHE A 258 16.12 6.67 19.67
CA PHE A 258 14.96 6.24 18.89
C PHE A 258 15.24 6.22 17.38
N ILE A 259 15.84 7.29 16.84
CA ILE A 259 16.27 7.38 15.43
C ILE A 259 17.29 6.29 15.07
N LYS A 260 18.28 6.04 15.94
CA LYS A 260 19.28 4.99 15.70
C LYS A 260 18.62 3.61 15.64
N PHE A 261 17.65 3.39 16.52
CA PHE A 261 16.94 2.13 16.63
C PHE A 261 16.02 1.88 15.44
N LEU A 262 15.22 2.86 15.02
CA LEU A 262 14.35 2.75 13.84
C LEU A 262 15.14 2.30 12.60
N ARG A 263 16.35 2.83 12.40
CA ARG A 263 17.21 2.37 11.31
C ARG A 263 17.67 0.92 11.47
N ALA A 264 18.00 0.51 12.70
CA ALA A 264 18.50 -0.83 12.98
C ALA A 264 17.44 -1.91 12.73
N ILE A 265 16.20 -1.70 13.19
CA ILE A 265 15.12 -2.68 13.00
C ILE A 265 14.64 -2.79 11.56
N LEU A 266 14.81 -1.72 10.78
CA LEU A 266 14.51 -1.70 9.35
C LEU A 266 15.71 -2.14 8.51
N TYR A 267 16.84 -2.47 9.14
CA TYR A 267 18.10 -2.79 8.46
C TYR A 267 18.53 -1.74 7.42
N VAL A 268 18.31 -0.45 7.68
CA VAL A 268 18.69 0.62 6.74
C VAL A 268 19.95 1.35 7.20
N ASP A 269 20.82 1.67 6.24
CA ASP A 269 22.06 2.37 6.52
C ASP A 269 21.81 3.83 6.86
N LYS A 270 22.69 4.41 7.69
CA LYS A 270 22.64 5.84 7.99
C LYS A 270 23.10 6.63 6.77
N LEU A 271 22.32 7.65 6.38
CA LEU A 271 22.66 8.56 5.30
C LEU A 271 24.11 9.09 5.37
N SER A 272 24.88 8.75 4.35
CA SER A 272 26.27 9.14 4.12
C SER A 272 26.42 9.79 2.73
N LYS A 273 27.65 10.02 2.27
CA LYS A 273 27.90 10.49 0.90
C LYS A 273 27.59 9.42 -0.15
N GLU A 274 27.64 8.14 0.23
CA GLU A 274 27.38 7.00 -0.65
C GLU A 274 25.89 6.61 -0.70
N GLY A 275 25.03 7.40 -0.05
CA GLY A 275 23.62 7.09 0.14
C GLY A 275 23.31 6.53 1.54
N GLY A 276 22.09 6.06 1.70
CA GLY A 276 21.49 5.58 2.95
C GLY A 276 20.20 6.33 3.29
N VAL A 277 19.71 6.10 4.50
CA VAL A 277 18.44 6.63 5.01
C VAL A 277 18.68 7.57 6.18
N GLU A 278 18.06 8.75 6.14
CA GLU A 278 17.97 9.67 7.28
C GLU A 278 16.54 9.65 7.83
N VAL A 279 16.41 9.46 9.14
CA VAL A 279 15.11 9.38 9.81
C VAL A 279 14.84 10.71 10.50
N ILE A 280 13.78 11.40 10.08
CA ILE A 280 13.43 12.74 10.49
C ILE A 280 12.04 12.67 11.13
N LEU A 281 11.96 13.01 12.40
CA LEU A 281 10.70 13.01 13.16
C LEU A 281 10.68 14.23 14.09
N PRO A 282 9.51 14.65 14.61
CA PRO A 282 9.43 15.78 15.54
C PRO A 282 9.98 15.39 16.93
N SER A 283 9.90 16.30 17.90
CA SER A 283 10.31 15.98 19.29
C SER A 283 9.13 15.57 20.16
N TYR A 284 7.93 15.49 19.59
CA TYR A 284 6.70 15.18 20.28
C TYR A 284 5.66 14.64 19.29
N ALA A 285 4.75 13.79 19.78
CA ALA A 285 3.54 13.43 19.06
C ALA A 285 2.52 14.59 19.13
N VAL A 286 1.70 14.72 18.09
CA VAL A 286 0.71 15.78 17.91
C VAL A 286 -0.70 15.20 17.80
N SER A 287 -1.73 16.00 18.06
CA SER A 287 -3.12 15.60 17.74
C SER A 287 -3.33 15.56 16.23
N LEU A 288 -4.35 14.80 15.79
CA LEU A 288 -4.74 14.68 14.37
C LEU A 288 -4.78 16.03 13.61
N PRO A 289 -5.38 17.12 14.14
CA PRO A 289 -5.47 18.37 13.39
C PRO A 289 -4.14 19.07 13.15
N LEU A 290 -3.11 18.74 13.93
CA LEU A 290 -1.78 19.33 13.81
C LEU A 290 -0.84 18.50 12.93
N VAL A 291 -1.24 17.30 12.51
CA VAL A 291 -0.40 16.37 11.73
C VAL A 291 0.05 17.00 10.42
N TYR A 292 -0.86 17.60 9.65
CA TYR A 292 -0.53 18.30 8.41
C TYR A 292 0.58 19.34 8.61
N SER A 293 0.40 20.21 9.61
CA SER A 293 1.37 21.27 9.91
C SER A 293 2.74 20.73 10.33
N GLU A 294 2.79 19.54 10.95
CA GLU A 294 4.04 18.92 11.37
C GLU A 294 4.72 18.19 10.20
N ILE A 295 3.96 17.57 9.29
CA ILE A 295 4.47 17.00 8.04
C ILE A 295 5.15 18.07 7.19
N GLU A 296 4.53 19.24 7.02
CA GLU A 296 5.15 20.36 6.28
C GLU A 296 6.49 20.81 6.89
N LYS A 297 6.59 20.81 8.24
CA LYS A 297 7.86 21.09 8.91
C LYS A 297 8.90 19.98 8.67
N LEU A 298 8.47 18.72 8.55
CA LEU A 298 9.37 17.61 8.23
C LEU A 298 9.85 17.68 6.78
N LYS A 299 8.99 18.05 5.82
CA LYS A 299 9.38 18.32 4.42
C LYS A 299 10.47 19.40 4.37
N SER A 300 10.23 20.56 5.00
CA SER A 300 11.23 21.65 5.08
C SER A 300 12.55 21.23 5.75
N ARG A 301 12.52 20.34 6.74
CA ARG A 301 13.75 19.78 7.33
C ARG A 301 14.47 18.83 6.38
N THR A 302 13.73 18.05 5.61
CA THR A 302 14.27 17.12 4.62
C THR A 302 15.02 17.87 3.53
N GLU A 303 14.39 18.91 3.00
CA GLU A 303 14.96 19.82 2.00
C GLU A 303 16.24 20.47 2.49
N LYS A 304 16.25 20.96 3.75
CA LYS A 304 17.48 21.49 4.37
C LYS A 304 18.58 20.44 4.51
N ILE A 305 18.26 19.18 4.79
CA ILE A 305 19.27 18.11 4.88
C ILE A 305 19.85 17.83 3.51
N LEU A 306 19.02 17.72 2.48
CA LEU A 306 19.45 17.49 1.10
C LEU A 306 20.30 18.64 0.57
N LEU A 307 19.88 19.88 0.80
CA LEU A 307 20.64 21.06 0.42
C LEU A 307 22.01 21.09 1.14
N ASN A 308 22.03 20.90 2.46
CA ASN A 308 23.27 21.03 3.24
C ASN A 308 24.25 19.87 3.06
N LYS A 309 23.76 18.64 2.84
CA LYS A 309 24.62 17.44 2.71
C LYS A 309 25.01 17.13 1.26
N LEU A 310 24.12 17.39 0.30
CA LEU A 310 24.25 16.93 -1.09
C LEU A 310 24.10 18.06 -2.12
N ASN A 311 23.81 19.30 -1.68
CA ASN A 311 23.54 20.46 -2.54
C ASN A 311 22.37 20.27 -3.52
N ILE A 312 21.34 19.53 -3.09
CA ILE A 312 20.16 19.23 -3.91
C ILE A 312 19.03 20.20 -3.56
N LYS A 313 18.42 20.82 -4.58
CA LYS A 313 17.33 21.81 -4.44
C LYS A 313 15.95 21.17 -4.20
N GLU A 314 15.07 21.95 -3.56
CA GLU A 314 13.71 21.63 -3.08
C GLU A 314 12.80 20.95 -4.11
N GLU A 315 12.85 21.40 -5.37
CA GLU A 315 11.89 21.02 -6.41
C GLU A 315 12.01 19.57 -6.89
N ASN A 316 12.92 18.78 -6.29
CA ASN A 316 13.40 17.50 -6.79
C ASN A 316 13.10 16.29 -5.88
N ILE A 317 12.00 16.28 -5.12
CA ILE A 317 11.72 15.21 -4.15
C ILE A 317 10.29 14.72 -4.29
N ASN A 318 10.12 13.39 -4.32
CA ASN A 318 8.82 12.75 -4.20
C ASN A 318 8.56 12.39 -2.73
N TYR A 319 7.36 12.75 -2.24
CA TYR A 319 6.91 12.45 -0.87
C TYR A 319 5.76 11.44 -0.93
N PHE A 320 5.91 10.34 -0.19
CA PHE A 320 4.97 9.21 -0.17
C PHE A 320 4.40 9.00 1.23
N GLY A 321 3.19 8.46 1.33
CA GLY A 321 2.52 8.24 2.63
C GLY A 321 2.05 9.52 3.32
N ALA A 322 2.00 10.66 2.62
CA ALA A 322 1.56 11.96 3.14
C ALA A 322 0.51 12.60 2.23
N SER A 323 -0.55 11.85 1.91
CA SER A 323 -1.65 12.31 1.06
C SER A 323 -2.28 13.59 1.62
N GLU A 324 -2.26 14.67 0.83
CA GLU A 324 -2.88 15.94 1.23
C GLU A 324 -4.40 15.83 1.41
N GLU A 325 -5.07 14.97 0.64
CA GLU A 325 -6.51 14.74 0.74
C GLU A 325 -6.85 14.17 2.14
N LEU A 326 -6.17 13.08 2.54
CA LEU A 326 -6.35 12.45 3.86
C LEU A 326 -5.96 13.40 5.00
N LEU A 327 -4.87 14.15 4.84
CA LEU A 327 -4.42 15.11 5.84
C LEU A 327 -5.39 16.28 6.05
N LYS A 328 -6.15 16.66 5.02
CA LYS A 328 -7.23 17.67 5.11
C LYS A 328 -8.50 17.10 5.73
N GLU A 329 -8.81 15.82 5.53
CA GLU A 329 -9.91 15.17 6.24
C GLU A 329 -9.62 15.06 7.75
N LEU A 330 -8.37 14.75 8.11
CA LEU A 330 -7.90 14.64 9.49
C LEU A 330 -8.00 15.93 10.30
N SER A 331 -7.86 17.09 9.67
CA SER A 331 -8.02 18.37 10.37
C SER A 331 -9.46 18.68 10.75
N ASN A 332 -10.42 17.98 10.15
CA ASN A 332 -11.86 18.15 10.36
C ASN A 332 -12.50 17.02 11.19
N ALA A 333 -11.74 15.98 11.55
CA ALA A 333 -12.25 14.82 12.29
C ALA A 333 -12.73 15.21 13.70
N LYS A 334 -13.93 14.76 14.08
CA LYS A 334 -14.45 14.90 15.45
C LYS A 334 -13.90 13.78 16.33
N ASN A 335 -13.36 14.14 17.50
CA ASN A 335 -12.77 13.20 18.48
C ASN A 335 -13.77 12.74 19.58
N SER A 336 -15.07 13.01 19.41
CA SER A 336 -16.10 12.75 20.45
C SER A 336 -16.82 11.43 20.18
N ILE A 337 -16.77 10.49 21.14
CA ILE A 337 -17.51 9.20 21.07
C ILE A 337 -18.94 9.39 21.58
N ASN A 338 -19.12 10.12 22.68
CA ASN A 338 -20.42 10.60 23.19
C ASN A 338 -20.20 11.88 24.03
N ASN A 339 -21.27 12.44 24.65
CA ASN A 339 -21.15 13.68 25.45
C ASN A 339 -20.21 13.58 26.68
N GLU A 340 -19.78 12.37 27.06
CA GLU A 340 -18.96 12.13 28.26
C GLU A 340 -17.61 11.46 27.98
N PHE A 341 -17.40 10.85 26.81
CA PHE A 341 -16.22 10.05 26.48
C PHE A 341 -15.55 10.52 25.19
N TYR A 342 -14.24 10.78 25.27
CA TYR A 342 -13.41 11.31 24.19
C TYR A 342 -12.18 10.42 23.99
N LEU A 343 -11.90 10.05 22.74
CA LEU A 343 -10.66 9.36 22.37
C LEU A 343 -9.72 10.32 21.68
N ASP A 344 -8.63 10.65 22.36
CA ASP A 344 -7.65 11.60 21.87
C ASP A 344 -6.52 10.86 21.14
N VAL A 345 -6.53 10.96 19.81
CA VAL A 345 -5.53 10.33 18.94
C VAL A 345 -4.31 11.20 18.79
N ARG A 346 -3.15 10.59 19.02
CA ARG A 346 -1.83 11.21 18.94
C ARG A 346 -0.99 10.52 17.90
N ILE A 347 -0.49 11.30 16.96
CA ILE A 347 0.31 10.81 15.86
C ILE A 347 1.73 11.37 15.99
N LEU A 348 2.71 10.48 15.88
CA LEU A 348 4.10 10.83 15.65
C LEU A 348 4.43 10.56 14.17
N PRO A 349 4.49 11.60 13.31
CA PRO A 349 4.92 11.42 11.93
C PRO A 349 6.44 11.20 11.84
N ILE A 350 6.85 10.26 10.99
CA ILE A 350 8.25 9.90 10.76
C ILE A 350 8.51 9.94 9.26
N ALA A 351 9.43 10.80 8.84
CA ALA A 351 9.91 10.86 7.46
C ALA A 351 11.22 10.05 7.33
N PHE A 352 11.23 9.10 6.40
CA PHE A 352 12.42 8.37 5.98
C PHE A 352 12.91 8.96 4.67
N LEU A 353 13.93 9.81 4.73
CA LEU A 353 14.61 10.32 3.55
C LEU A 353 15.56 9.25 3.04
N ILE A 354 15.29 8.70 1.85
CA ILE A 354 16.12 7.72 1.18
C ILE A 354 16.94 8.44 0.10
N VAL A 355 18.25 8.22 0.12
CA VAL A 355 19.17 8.63 -0.95
C VAL A 355 19.97 7.41 -1.37
N ALA A 356 19.95 7.06 -2.65
CA ALA A 356 20.70 5.93 -3.17
C ALA A 356 21.43 6.32 -4.45
N ASN A 357 22.47 5.57 -4.82
CA ASN A 357 23.21 5.80 -6.07
C ASN A 357 22.63 5.00 -7.25
N THR A 358 21.81 3.98 -6.96
CA THR A 358 21.10 3.18 -7.96
C THR A 358 19.62 3.07 -7.59
N LYS A 359 18.77 2.89 -8.60
CA LYS A 359 17.34 2.64 -8.38
C LYS A 359 17.11 1.38 -7.53
N GLN A 360 17.85 0.30 -7.80
CA GLN A 360 17.75 -0.94 -7.04
C GLN A 360 18.03 -0.75 -5.55
N GLN A 361 19.09 0.00 -5.20
CA GLN A 361 19.39 0.29 -3.80
C GLN A 361 18.30 1.17 -3.15
N PHE A 362 17.72 2.09 -3.90
CA PHE A 362 16.55 2.85 -3.44
C PHE A 362 15.38 1.89 -3.14
N ASP A 363 15.06 1.02 -4.09
CA ASP A 363 13.92 0.09 -4.00
C ASP A 363 14.10 -0.86 -2.81
N ASP A 364 15.31 -1.33 -2.54
CA ASP A 364 15.63 -2.17 -1.37
C ASP A 364 15.36 -1.45 -0.04
N TYR A 365 15.80 -0.18 0.08
CA TYR A 365 15.50 0.62 1.28
C TYR A 365 14.01 0.92 1.40
N ALA A 366 13.37 1.26 0.29
CA ALA A 366 11.95 1.59 0.25
C ALA A 366 11.09 0.38 0.65
N LYS A 367 11.37 -0.82 0.13
CA LYS A 367 10.72 -2.08 0.53
C LYS A 367 10.83 -2.33 2.03
N ARG A 368 12.03 -2.16 2.61
CA ARG A 368 12.25 -2.33 4.07
C ARG A 368 11.41 -1.35 4.89
N ILE A 369 11.28 -0.11 4.44
CA ILE A 369 10.50 0.92 5.15
C ILE A 369 8.99 0.70 4.97
N ILE A 370 8.53 0.30 3.77
CA ILE A 370 7.13 0.01 3.46
C ILE A 370 6.64 -1.18 4.27
N ASN A 371 7.37 -2.30 4.20
CA ASN A 371 7.01 -3.57 4.84
C ASN A 371 7.19 -3.51 6.36
N GLY A 372 7.98 -2.56 6.86
CA GLY A 372 8.29 -2.42 8.28
C GLY A 372 9.30 -3.46 8.77
N PRO A 373 9.57 -3.48 10.09
CA PRO A 373 10.50 -4.42 10.71
C PRO A 373 9.99 -5.87 10.68
N THR A 374 10.87 -6.83 11.01
CA THR A 374 10.45 -8.22 11.27
C THR A 374 9.60 -8.32 12.53
N SER A 375 8.95 -9.47 12.77
CA SER A 375 8.14 -9.72 13.98
C SER A 375 8.89 -9.36 15.28
N ASP A 376 10.12 -9.88 15.45
CA ASP A 376 10.98 -9.54 16.59
C ASP A 376 11.29 -8.03 16.66
N GLY A 377 11.47 -7.39 15.48
CA GLY A 377 11.68 -5.96 15.39
C GLY A 377 10.48 -5.12 15.82
N TYR A 378 9.24 -5.61 15.60
CA TYR A 378 8.02 -4.99 16.09
C TYR A 378 7.88 -5.10 17.62
N GLU A 379 8.23 -6.23 18.22
CA GLU A 379 8.23 -6.39 19.68
C GLU A 379 9.17 -5.38 20.34
N ILE A 380 10.38 -5.24 19.80
CA ILE A 380 11.36 -4.29 20.35
C ILE A 380 10.94 -2.83 20.07
N LEU A 381 10.27 -2.57 18.94
CA LEU A 381 9.70 -1.25 18.64
C LEU A 381 8.62 -0.86 19.65
N ASP A 382 7.74 -1.79 20.01
CA ASP A 382 6.70 -1.60 21.02
C ASP A 382 7.28 -1.25 22.40
N GLU A 383 8.28 -2.00 22.87
CA GLU A 383 8.98 -1.71 24.13
C GLU A 383 9.63 -0.32 24.11
N LEU A 384 10.29 0.05 23.01
CA LEU A 384 10.94 1.35 22.90
C LEU A 384 9.96 2.51 22.79
N ILE A 385 8.79 2.30 22.18
CA ILE A 385 7.72 3.29 22.16
C ILE A 385 7.17 3.48 23.58
N LYS A 386 6.96 2.41 24.35
CA LYS A 386 6.55 2.47 25.75
C LYS A 386 7.55 3.24 26.60
N ASP A 387 8.84 2.98 26.42
CA ASP A 387 9.93 3.63 27.17
C ASP A 387 10.14 5.11 26.82
N ASN A 388 10.00 5.47 25.54
CA ASN A 388 10.41 6.79 25.04
C ASN A 388 9.23 7.73 24.76
N LEU A 389 8.01 7.22 24.54
CA LEU A 389 6.79 8.00 24.36
C LEU A 389 5.83 7.75 25.52
N SER A 390 5.10 6.64 25.46
CA SER A 390 4.06 6.24 26.41
C SER A 390 3.48 4.87 26.03
N THR A 391 2.90 4.17 27.00
CA THR A 391 2.13 2.93 26.82
C THR A 391 0.83 3.10 26.04
N PHE A 392 0.39 4.33 25.79
CA PHE A 392 -0.79 4.61 24.97
C PHE A 392 -0.53 4.55 23.46
N PHE A 393 0.74 4.37 23.04
CA PHE A 393 1.11 4.26 21.63
C PHE A 393 1.23 2.80 21.20
N ILE A 394 0.87 2.54 19.95
CA ILE A 394 1.00 1.23 19.31
C ILE A 394 2.41 1.07 18.75
N GLY A 395 3.01 -0.08 19.03
CA GLY A 395 4.31 -0.56 18.57
C GLY A 395 4.55 -0.69 17.06
N TYR A 396 3.81 0.00 16.19
CA TYR A 396 3.73 -0.32 14.77
C TYR A 396 3.99 0.90 13.87
N LEU A 397 4.81 0.72 12.83
CA LEU A 397 5.03 1.72 11.78
C LEU A 397 3.90 1.61 10.75
N MET A 398 2.85 2.38 10.99
CA MET A 398 1.64 2.38 10.17
C MET A 398 1.73 3.38 9.02
N SER A 399 0.99 3.12 7.95
CA SER A 399 0.53 4.14 7.03
C SER A 399 -0.45 5.09 7.75
N LEU A 400 -0.73 6.26 7.15
CA LEU A 400 -1.69 7.20 7.74
C LEU A 400 -3.11 6.60 7.77
N GLU A 401 -3.42 5.75 6.80
CA GLU A 401 -4.72 5.10 6.65
C GLU A 401 -4.89 3.97 7.66
N GLU A 402 -3.87 3.14 7.86
CA GLU A 402 -3.89 2.11 8.92
C GLU A 402 -4.12 2.75 10.29
N ALA A 403 -3.48 3.89 10.57
CA ALA A 403 -3.72 4.66 11.78
C ALA A 403 -5.19 5.08 11.93
N LEU A 404 -5.83 5.42 10.82
CA LEU A 404 -7.22 5.86 10.76
C LEU A 404 -8.23 4.71 10.83
N ILE A 405 -7.93 3.57 10.21
CA ILE A 405 -8.75 2.36 10.30
C ILE A 405 -8.78 1.89 11.76
N ILE A 406 -7.62 1.77 12.40
CA ILE A 406 -7.52 1.39 13.82
C ILE A 406 -8.30 2.40 14.68
N TYR A 407 -8.22 3.69 14.38
CA TYR A 407 -9.02 4.69 15.06
C TYR A 407 -10.52 4.45 14.87
N SER A 408 -10.98 4.22 13.64
CA SER A 408 -12.39 3.99 13.33
C SER A 408 -12.91 2.73 14.03
N ASP A 409 -12.14 1.66 14.03
CA ASP A 409 -12.49 0.39 14.68
C ASP A 409 -12.62 0.56 16.20
N ILE A 410 -11.61 1.15 16.86
CA ILE A 410 -11.67 1.44 18.31
C ILE A 410 -12.84 2.37 18.62
N PHE A 411 -13.04 3.41 17.80
CA PHE A 411 -14.15 4.36 17.97
C PHE A 411 -15.50 3.65 17.85
N ASN A 412 -15.67 2.78 16.87
CA ASN A 412 -16.90 2.04 16.62
C ASN A 412 -17.19 1.02 17.72
N GLU A 413 -16.17 0.29 18.20
CA GLU A 413 -16.30 -0.64 19.34
C GLU A 413 -16.73 0.10 20.61
N LEU A 414 -16.04 1.18 20.96
CA LEU A 414 -16.38 1.99 22.14
C LEU A 414 -17.76 2.67 22.01
N SER A 415 -18.22 2.93 20.78
CA SER A 415 -19.55 3.48 20.53
C SER A 415 -20.66 2.43 20.63
N LYS A 416 -20.38 1.17 20.29
CA LYS A 416 -21.33 0.04 20.41
C LYS A 416 -21.60 -0.35 21.86
N ASP A 417 -20.62 -0.15 22.73
CA ASP A 417 -20.72 -0.39 24.17
C ASP A 417 -21.45 0.73 24.95
N GLY A 418 -22.20 1.61 24.27
CA GLY A 418 -23.08 2.62 24.87
C GLY A 418 -24.29 2.07 25.65
N LYS A 419 -24.09 1.01 26.44
CA LYS A 419 -24.95 0.58 27.54
C LYS A 419 -24.36 0.96 28.89
#